data_AF-A0A816BJX2-F1
#
_entry.id   AF-A0A816BJX2-F1
#
_cell.length_a   1.000
_cell.length_b   1.000
_cell.length_c   1.000
_cell.angle_alpha   90.00
_cell.angle_beta   90.00
_cell.angle_gamma   90.00
#
_symmetry.space_group_name_H-M   'P 1'
#
loop_
_entity.id
_entity.type
_entity.pdbx_description
1 polymer ?
#
loop_
_entity_poly.entity_id
_entity_poly.type
_entity_poly.pdbx_seq_one_letter_code
_entity_poly.pdbx_strand_id
1 'polypeptide(L)'
;MVRGRGLLINDLEVDDYDTHPLIFGDITVFRSGLFIIINSTDFLLKWDEKTRVYVTVSQQYLDRTSGLCGNNNEDQSDDLITASGVIGSIDDMARSWQLSSQCASLNNYTADSSDPCFGHDERRSWATTNCDILTSTSLN
;
A
#
# COMPACT_ATOMS: atom_id res chain seq x y z
N MET A 1 15.00 -6.07 6.04
CA MET A 1 14.51 -4.73 5.67
C MET A 1 14.49 -4.68 4.15
N VAL A 2 13.32 -4.55 3.54
CA VAL A 2 13.24 -4.30 2.09
C VAL A 2 13.85 -2.92 1.89
N ARG A 3 15.08 -2.86 1.38
CA ARG A 3 15.65 -1.60 0.89
C ARG A 3 14.97 -1.35 -0.45
N GLY A 4 14.26 -0.22 -0.57
CA GLY A 4 13.80 0.25 -1.87
C GLY A 4 14.99 0.31 -2.83
N ARG A 5 14.78 -0.11 -4.08
CA ARG A 5 15.67 0.31 -5.17
C ARG A 5 15.54 1.82 -5.32
N GLY A 6 16.55 2.48 -5.88
CA GLY A 6 16.46 3.89 -6.27
C GLY A 6 15.22 4.11 -7.16
N LEU A 7 14.66 5.32 -7.15
CA LEU A 7 13.53 5.65 -8.00
C LEU A 7 13.98 5.61 -9.46
N LEU A 8 13.30 4.81 -10.28
CA LEU A 8 13.57 4.75 -11.71
C LEU A 8 12.37 5.30 -12.49
N ILE A 9 12.63 6.10 -13.52
CA ILE A 9 11.65 6.53 -14.52
C ILE A 9 12.15 6.04 -15.87
N ASN A 10 11.38 5.16 -16.51
CA ASN A 10 11.78 4.51 -17.77
C ASN A 10 13.19 3.86 -17.69
N ASP A 11 13.44 3.09 -16.61
CA ASP A 11 14.71 2.43 -16.30
C ASP A 11 15.91 3.37 -16.06
N LEU A 12 15.69 4.68 -16.03
CA LEU A 12 16.71 5.65 -15.64
C LEU A 12 16.55 5.97 -14.16
N GLU A 13 17.61 5.72 -13.39
CA GLU A 13 17.66 6.16 -12.00
C GLU A 13 17.59 7.69 -11.96
N VAL A 14 16.71 8.18 -11.09
CA VAL A 14 16.45 9.59 -10.93
C VAL A 14 16.90 9.99 -9.53
N ASP A 15 17.76 11.00 -9.45
CA ASP A 15 18.27 11.60 -8.23
C ASP A 15 17.79 13.06 -8.09
N ASP A 16 18.21 13.75 -7.03
CA ASP A 16 17.98 15.19 -6.81
C ASP A 16 16.51 15.65 -6.56
N TYR A 17 15.54 14.74 -6.50
CA TYR A 17 14.16 15.05 -6.10
C TYR A 17 14.02 15.53 -4.63
N ASP A 18 15.12 15.50 -3.87
CA ASP A 18 15.21 15.99 -2.49
C ASP A 18 15.41 17.50 -2.40
N THR A 19 16.00 18.11 -3.43
CA THR A 19 16.38 19.52 -3.44
C THR A 19 15.42 20.35 -4.30
N HIS A 20 14.90 19.77 -5.39
CA HIS A 20 13.99 20.45 -6.31
C HIS A 20 12.95 19.47 -6.90
N PRO A 21 11.73 19.94 -7.25
CA PRO A 21 10.77 19.11 -7.98
C PRO A 21 11.28 18.75 -9.38
N LEU A 22 11.19 17.48 -9.74
CA LEU A 22 11.50 16.96 -11.07
C LEU A 22 10.22 16.81 -11.88
N ILE A 23 10.25 17.25 -13.13
CA ILE A 23 9.06 17.31 -13.99
C ILE A 23 9.26 16.41 -15.20
N PHE A 24 8.34 15.47 -15.40
CA PHE A 24 8.31 14.49 -16.49
C PHE A 24 6.91 14.50 -17.13
N GLY A 25 6.68 15.44 -18.05
CA GLY A 25 5.35 15.61 -18.64
C GLY A 25 4.34 16.12 -17.61
N ASP A 26 3.26 15.38 -17.39
CA ASP A 26 2.24 15.66 -16.37
C ASP A 26 2.63 15.16 -14.97
N ILE A 27 3.72 14.40 -14.85
CA ILE A 27 4.22 13.87 -13.58
C ILE A 27 5.23 14.82 -12.96
N THR A 28 5.05 15.12 -11.67
CA THR A 28 6.01 15.84 -10.84
C THR A 28 6.44 14.96 -9.67
N VAL A 29 7.75 14.83 -9.46
CA VAL A 29 8.36 14.05 -8.38
C VAL A 29 9.12 14.96 -7.44
N PHE A 30 8.86 14.87 -6.13
CA PHE A 30 9.58 15.64 -5.12
C PHE A 30 9.50 14.98 -3.75
N ARG A 31 10.48 15.22 -2.88
CA ARG A 31 10.39 14.81 -1.46
C ARG A 31 9.59 15.81 -0.65
N SER A 32 8.72 15.30 0.21
CA SER A 32 8.02 16.06 1.24
C SER A 32 8.03 15.30 2.56
N GLY A 33 8.83 15.78 3.52
CA GLY A 33 9.04 15.11 4.80
C GLY A 33 9.58 13.70 4.62
N LEU A 34 8.85 12.70 5.12
CA LEU A 34 9.22 11.29 5.05
C LEU A 34 8.88 10.61 3.72
N PHE A 35 8.23 11.30 2.79
CA PHE A 35 7.67 10.70 1.60
C PHE A 35 8.28 11.26 0.33
N ILE A 36 8.53 10.38 -0.63
CA ILE A 36 8.60 10.74 -2.05
C ILE A 36 7.15 10.90 -2.53
N ILE A 37 6.87 12.04 -3.15
CA ILE A 37 5.59 12.37 -3.74
C ILE A 37 5.72 12.23 -5.25
N ILE A 38 4.83 11.46 -5.86
CA ILE A 38 4.62 11.39 -7.32
C ILE A 38 3.23 11.96 -7.58
N ASN A 39 3.18 13.13 -8.21
CA ASN A 39 1.95 13.88 -8.42
C ASN A 39 1.65 14.01 -9.92
N SER A 40 0.43 13.71 -10.33
CA SER A 40 -0.11 13.93 -11.67
C SER A 40 -1.49 14.61 -11.55
N THR A 41 -2.11 14.96 -12.68
CA THR A 41 -3.52 15.39 -12.71
C THR A 41 -4.48 14.29 -12.27
N ASP A 42 -4.09 13.03 -12.45
CA ASP A 42 -4.96 11.87 -12.31
C ASP A 42 -4.82 11.19 -10.95
N PHE A 43 -3.64 11.27 -10.34
CA PHE A 43 -3.34 10.61 -9.07
C PHE A 43 -2.23 11.31 -8.29
N LEU A 44 -2.19 11.01 -7.00
CA LEU A 44 -1.13 11.35 -6.07
C LEU A 44 -0.66 10.07 -5.37
N LEU A 45 0.62 9.77 -5.49
CA LEU A 45 1.26 8.67 -4.78
C LEU A 45 2.25 9.22 -3.75
N LYS A 46 2.21 8.68 -2.53
CA LYS A 46 3.19 8.95 -1.47
C LYS A 46 3.85 7.65 -1.06
N TRP A 47 5.18 7.59 -1.12
CA TRP A 47 5.95 6.41 -0.74
C TRP A 47 7.04 6.76 0.26
N ASP A 48 7.16 6.00 1.34
CA ASP A 48 8.13 6.25 2.40
C ASP A 48 9.48 5.55 2.20
N GLU A 49 9.74 5.06 0.97
CA GLU A 49 10.92 4.28 0.59
C GLU A 49 11.07 2.95 1.34
N LYS A 50 10.04 2.55 2.11
CA LYS A 50 10.02 1.34 2.91
C LYS A 50 8.80 0.50 2.51
N THR A 51 7.74 0.58 3.30
CA THR A 51 6.60 -0.35 3.21
C THR A 51 5.26 0.37 3.10
N ARG A 52 5.23 1.71 3.15
CA ARG A 52 3.99 2.47 3.11
C ARG A 52 3.85 3.18 1.79
N VAL A 53 2.77 2.86 1.08
CA VAL A 53 2.33 3.55 -0.13
C VAL A 53 0.93 4.08 0.12
N TYR A 54 0.71 5.35 -0.17
CA TYR A 54 -0.60 5.97 -0.19
C TYR A 54 -0.91 6.35 -1.63
N VAL A 55 -2.12 6.02 -2.09
CA VAL A 55 -2.61 6.37 -3.41
C VAL A 55 -3.89 7.17 -3.24
N THR A 56 -3.98 8.30 -3.92
CA THR A 56 -5.20 9.08 -4.07
C THR A 56 -5.44 9.26 -5.56
N VAL A 57 -6.65 8.93 -6.02
CA VAL A 57 -7.05 9.10 -7.42
C VAL A 57 -8.01 10.28 -7.53
N SER A 58 -8.02 10.94 -8.69
CA SER A 58 -8.96 12.02 -8.94
C SER A 58 -10.40 11.50 -9.04
N GLN A 59 -11.39 12.36 -8.80
CA GLN A 59 -12.80 12.00 -8.78
C GLN A 59 -13.30 11.36 -10.09
N GLN A 60 -12.61 11.60 -11.22
CA GLN A 60 -12.95 10.98 -12.49
C GLN A 60 -12.79 9.44 -12.48
N TYR A 61 -12.13 8.88 -11.46
CA TYR A 61 -11.97 7.44 -11.22
C TYR A 61 -12.97 6.86 -10.21
N LEU A 62 -13.99 7.62 -9.80
CA LEU A 62 -15.11 7.06 -9.03
C LEU A 62 -15.75 5.93 -9.86
N ASP A 63 -15.92 4.76 -9.25
CA ASP A 63 -16.45 3.53 -9.86
C ASP A 63 -15.65 3.05 -11.10
N ARG A 64 -14.35 3.37 -11.15
CA ARG A 64 -13.46 3.04 -12.29
C ARG A 64 -12.12 2.48 -11.87
N THR A 65 -11.95 2.13 -10.60
CA THR A 65 -10.76 1.40 -10.15
C THR A 65 -11.07 -0.09 -10.10
N SER A 66 -10.03 -0.90 -10.05
CA SER A 66 -10.11 -2.32 -9.73
C SER A 66 -8.75 -2.76 -9.20
N GLY A 67 -8.74 -3.79 -8.37
CA GLY A 67 -7.52 -4.26 -7.73
C GLY A 67 -7.68 -4.47 -6.23
N LEU A 68 -6.55 -4.55 -5.54
CA LEU A 68 -6.48 -4.72 -4.09
C LEU A 68 -7.06 -3.53 -3.29
N CYS A 69 -7.28 -2.38 -3.96
CA CYS A 69 -7.85 -1.18 -3.37
C CYS A 69 -9.35 -1.00 -3.69
N GLY A 70 -10.01 -2.02 -4.25
CA GLY A 70 -11.44 -1.98 -4.53
C GLY A 70 -11.82 -1.22 -5.81
N ASN A 71 -13.11 -0.95 -5.95
CA ASN A 71 -13.72 -0.33 -7.14
C ASN A 71 -13.96 1.19 -7.00
N ASN A 72 -13.72 1.75 -5.80
CA ASN A 72 -13.83 3.18 -5.51
C ASN A 72 -15.25 3.72 -5.79
N ASN A 73 -16.30 3.02 -5.36
CA ASN A 73 -17.71 3.40 -5.54
C ASN A 73 -18.41 3.89 -4.26
N GLU A 74 -17.66 4.14 -3.18
CA GLU A 74 -18.15 4.50 -1.83
C GLU A 74 -18.92 3.39 -1.09
N ASP A 75 -18.97 2.16 -1.62
CA ASP A 75 -19.58 0.99 -0.98
C ASP A 75 -18.50 -0.05 -0.61
N GLN A 76 -18.13 -0.09 0.68
CA GLN A 76 -17.13 -1.05 1.15
C GLN A 76 -17.59 -2.52 1.05
N SER A 77 -18.89 -2.79 0.88
CA SER A 77 -19.43 -4.15 0.92
C SER A 77 -19.07 -4.99 -0.31
N ASP A 78 -18.66 -4.36 -1.41
CA ASP A 78 -18.30 -5.03 -2.66
C ASP A 78 -16.81 -4.87 -3.07
N ASP A 79 -15.99 -4.25 -2.22
CA ASP A 79 -14.56 -4.00 -2.48
C ASP A 79 -13.73 -5.29 -2.66
N LEU A 80 -14.19 -6.43 -2.12
CA LEU A 80 -13.52 -7.73 -2.25
C LEU A 80 -13.83 -8.40 -3.60
N ILE A 81 -13.79 -7.63 -4.69
CA ILE A 81 -14.03 -8.08 -6.05
C ILE A 81 -12.77 -8.72 -6.65
N THR A 82 -12.91 -9.95 -7.14
CA THR A 82 -11.83 -10.65 -7.82
C THR A 82 -11.57 -10.05 -9.21
N ALA A 83 -10.42 -10.37 -9.80
CA ALA A 83 -10.08 -9.99 -11.18
C ALA A 83 -11.09 -10.53 -12.23
N SER A 84 -11.93 -11.51 -11.88
CA SER A 84 -13.02 -12.01 -12.73
C SER A 84 -14.36 -11.31 -12.50
N GLY A 85 -14.42 -10.30 -11.62
CA GLY A 85 -15.63 -9.53 -11.32
C GLY A 85 -16.60 -10.18 -10.33
N VAL A 86 -16.13 -11.12 -9.49
CA VAL A 86 -16.96 -11.81 -8.49
C VAL A 86 -16.53 -11.39 -7.10
N ILE A 87 -17.48 -11.11 -6.21
CA ILE A 87 -17.19 -10.83 -4.79
C ILE A 87 -16.74 -12.13 -4.12
N GLY A 88 -15.57 -12.10 -3.47
CA GLY A 88 -14.96 -13.26 -2.82
C GLY A 88 -14.44 -12.97 -1.41
N SER A 89 -13.70 -13.93 -0.84
CA SER A 89 -12.94 -13.68 0.39
C SER A 89 -11.75 -12.76 0.12
N ILE A 90 -11.16 -12.19 1.19
CA ILE A 90 -9.93 -11.38 1.07
C ILE A 90 -8.81 -12.15 0.36
N ASP A 91 -8.71 -13.44 0.62
CA ASP A 91 -7.69 -14.29 0.02
C ASP A 91 -7.98 -14.57 -1.46
N ASP A 92 -9.25 -14.76 -1.83
CA ASP A 92 -9.65 -14.98 -3.23
C ASP A 92 -9.43 -13.72 -4.06
N MET A 93 -9.81 -12.57 -3.53
CA MET A 93 -9.53 -11.26 -4.13
C MET A 93 -8.02 -11.10 -4.30
N ALA A 94 -7.22 -11.26 -3.23
CA ALA A 94 -5.77 -11.04 -3.27
C ALA A 94 -5.06 -11.96 -4.28
N ARG A 95 -5.43 -13.26 -4.32
CA ARG A 95 -4.87 -14.22 -5.28
C ARG A 95 -5.24 -13.89 -6.72
N SER A 96 -6.46 -13.43 -6.96
CA SER A 96 -6.94 -13.14 -8.31
C SER A 96 -6.18 -11.99 -9.01
N TRP A 97 -5.60 -11.07 -8.23
CA TRP A 97 -4.85 -9.91 -8.73
C TRP A 97 -3.34 -10.16 -8.88
N GLN A 98 -2.87 -11.41 -8.75
CA GLN A 98 -1.48 -11.78 -8.94
C GLN A 98 -1.05 -11.62 -10.41
N LEU A 99 0.04 -10.89 -10.66
CA LEU A 99 0.52 -10.60 -12.03
C LEU A 99 1.28 -11.75 -12.71
N SER A 100 1.90 -12.64 -11.93
CA SER A 100 2.71 -13.74 -12.47
C SER A 100 2.42 -15.03 -11.74
N SER A 101 2.14 -16.10 -12.49
CA SER A 101 1.98 -17.47 -11.97
C SER A 101 3.26 -18.03 -11.33
N GLN A 102 4.40 -17.35 -11.50
CA GLN A 102 5.67 -17.72 -10.88
C GLN A 102 5.84 -17.16 -9.47
N CYS A 103 5.00 -16.21 -9.02
CA CYS A 103 5.05 -15.84 -7.60
C CYS A 103 4.62 -17.05 -6.77
N ALA A 104 5.35 -17.31 -5.67
CA ALA A 104 5.06 -18.42 -4.78
C ALA A 104 3.58 -18.38 -4.43
N SER A 105 2.85 -19.43 -4.81
CA SER A 105 1.45 -19.55 -4.47
C SER A 105 1.32 -19.53 -2.95
N LEU A 106 0.30 -18.83 -2.43
CA LEU A 106 -0.04 -18.77 -1.01
C LEU A 106 -0.47 -20.15 -0.43
N ASN A 107 -0.10 -21.26 -1.09
CA ASN A 107 -0.46 -22.62 -0.73
C ASN A 107 0.15 -23.07 0.61
N ASN A 108 1.20 -22.36 1.07
CA ASN A 108 1.79 -22.51 2.41
C ASN A 108 1.42 -21.34 3.35
N TYR A 109 0.58 -20.41 2.91
CA TYR A 109 -0.04 -19.45 3.82
C TYR A 109 -1.22 -20.17 4.48
N THR A 110 -0.91 -21.05 5.42
CA THR A 110 -1.85 -21.27 6.51
C THR A 110 -2.05 -19.89 7.12
N ALA A 111 -3.30 -19.48 7.39
CA ALA A 111 -3.62 -18.29 8.18
C ALA A 111 -3.15 -18.49 9.64
N ASP A 112 -1.90 -18.90 9.79
CA ASP A 112 -1.32 -19.52 10.96
C ASP A 112 -0.74 -18.39 11.78
N SER A 113 -1.59 -18.01 12.73
CA SER A 113 -1.56 -16.83 13.57
C SER A 113 -2.06 -15.55 12.88
N SER A 114 -3.39 -15.41 12.77
CA SER A 114 -4.02 -14.09 12.54
C SER A 114 -3.62 -13.06 13.60
N ASP A 115 -3.01 -13.50 14.70
CA ASP A 115 -2.32 -12.69 15.68
C ASP A 115 -0.85 -13.12 15.81
N PRO A 116 0.10 -12.34 15.26
CA PRO A 116 1.52 -12.57 15.44
C PRO A 116 1.96 -12.64 16.91
N CYS A 117 1.16 -12.15 17.87
CA CYS A 117 1.46 -12.28 19.28
C CYS A 117 1.23 -13.70 19.82
N PHE A 118 0.45 -14.56 19.16
CA PHE A 118 0.14 -15.92 19.65
C PHE A 118 1.38 -16.83 19.71
N GLY A 119 2.35 -16.65 18.81
CA GLY A 119 3.61 -17.38 18.78
C GLY A 119 4.81 -16.62 19.35
N HIS A 120 4.61 -15.39 19.81
CA HIS A 120 5.65 -14.44 20.22
C HIS A 120 5.30 -13.75 21.54
N ASP A 121 5.06 -14.55 22.58
CA ASP A 121 4.71 -14.07 23.92
C ASP A 121 5.74 -13.06 24.46
N GLU A 122 7.02 -13.23 24.14
CA GLU A 122 8.12 -12.33 24.52
C GLU A 122 7.98 -10.92 23.94
N ARG A 123 7.26 -10.77 22.81
CA ARG A 123 7.01 -9.48 22.18
C ARG A 123 5.65 -8.91 22.52
N ARG A 124 4.72 -9.72 23.03
CA ARG A 124 3.35 -9.29 23.35
C ARG A 124 3.32 -8.09 24.28
N SER A 125 3.99 -8.16 25.43
CA SER A 125 4.00 -7.06 26.41
C SER A 125 4.61 -5.78 25.87
N TRP A 126 5.64 -5.88 25.02
CA TRP A 126 6.26 -4.72 24.39
C TRP A 126 5.31 -4.10 23.36
N ALA A 127 4.67 -4.93 22.53
CA ALA A 127 3.74 -4.48 21.50
C ALA A 127 2.52 -3.77 22.09
N THR A 128 1.88 -4.36 23.10
CA THR A 128 0.73 -3.74 23.78
C THR A 128 1.14 -2.39 24.39
N THR A 129 2.17 -2.37 25.23
CA THR A 129 2.62 -1.14 25.91
C THR A 129 2.93 0.02 24.94
N ASN A 130 3.56 -0.25 23.80
CA ASN A 130 3.92 0.79 22.85
C ASN A 130 2.76 1.21 21.94
N CYS A 131 1.83 0.29 21.61
CA CYS A 131 0.69 0.58 20.75
C CYS A 131 -0.53 1.15 21.50
N ASP A 132 -0.61 0.96 22.82
CA ASP A 132 -1.72 1.43 23.65
C ASP A 132 -1.92 2.96 23.60
N ILE A 133 -0.89 3.72 23.21
CA ILE A 133 -0.99 5.18 22.99
C ILE A 133 -2.05 5.55 21.94
N LEU A 134 -2.32 4.67 20.95
CA LEU A 134 -3.28 4.95 19.87
C LEU A 134 -4.74 4.99 20.35
N THR A 135 -5.04 4.34 21.48
CA THR A 135 -6.38 4.28 22.08
C THR A 135 -6.45 4.99 23.43
N SER A 136 -5.31 5.48 23.94
CA SER A 136 -5.24 6.28 25.16
C SER A 136 -6.08 7.55 25.01
N THR A 137 -6.97 7.77 25.98
CA THR A 137 -7.75 9.00 26.11
C THR A 137 -7.00 10.11 26.83
N SER A 138 -5.76 9.84 27.26
CA SER A 138 -4.93 10.77 28.03
C SER A 138 -3.80 11.30 27.15
N LEU A 139 -3.91 12.56 26.75
CA LEU A 139 -2.79 13.34 26.23
C LEU A 139 -2.02 13.87 27.45
N ASN A 140 -0.99 13.13 27.90
CA ASN A 140 -0.01 13.67 28.85
C ASN A 140 1.06 14.46 28.10
#